data_AF-A0A1G1EUN8-F1
#
_entry.id   AF-A0A1G1EUN8-F1
#
_cell.length_a   1.000
_cell.length_b   1.000
_cell.length_c   1.000
_cell.angle_alpha   90.00
_cell.angle_beta   90.00
_cell.angle_gamma   90.00
#
_symmetry.space_group_name_H-M   'P 1'
#
loop_
_entity.id
_entity.type
_entity.pdbx_description
1 polymer ?
#
loop_
_entity_poly.entity_id
_entity_poly.type
_entity_poly.pdbx_seq_one_letter_code
_entity_poly.pdbx_strand_id
1 'polypeptide(L)'
;MTIVEFLHPIKSKGIKNVCLAAMYFDRRYQAGESLTVEGLRALLKRAKVPRAAQLNLAATLSQSAPYVDTVGKEGNRFLWSLTNSGESFVRELLELPASDIEIENDVSSLEALISSICDKDVCDYLNEAVKCLQVNALRACVVFVWSGSVKKIRDDVFLCGVSNINPALAKFDSRAKPVKKLDDLVLIKESTLLLVAQELGLFDKNQRSVLEDCLNLRNKCGHPGKYKIGPKKVSSFIEDAVGILFG
;
A
#
# COMPACT_ATOMS: atom_id res chain seq x y z
N MET A 1 0.95 16.03 -0.18
CA MET A 1 2.15 16.72 0.34
C MET A 1 2.73 17.59 -0.77
N THR A 2 2.94 18.88 -0.53
CA THR A 2 3.54 19.78 -1.53
C THR A 2 5.07 19.78 -1.44
N ILE A 3 5.75 20.13 -2.53
CA ILE A 3 7.23 20.23 -2.52
C ILE A 3 7.73 21.33 -1.57
N VAL A 4 6.94 22.38 -1.35
CA VAL A 4 7.26 23.45 -0.40
C VAL A 4 7.30 22.90 1.02
N GLU A 5 6.26 22.14 1.42
CA GLU A 5 6.20 21.50 2.74
C GLU A 5 7.32 20.47 2.90
N PHE A 6 7.60 19.69 1.87
CA PHE A 6 8.62 18.64 1.89
C PHE A 6 10.04 19.18 2.09
N LEU A 7 10.40 20.27 1.41
CA LEU A 7 11.74 20.85 1.49
C LEU A 7 11.92 21.85 2.66
N HIS A 8 10.83 22.30 3.27
CA HIS A 8 10.88 23.29 4.35
C HIS A 8 11.82 22.91 5.52
N PRO A 9 11.85 21.66 6.02
CA PRO A 9 12.72 21.27 7.15
C PRO A 9 14.22 21.35 6.85
N ILE A 10 14.60 21.34 5.57
CA ILE A 10 15.99 21.24 5.12
C ILE A 10 16.46 22.45 4.30
N LYS A 11 15.63 23.49 4.18
CA LYS A 11 15.92 24.69 3.36
C LYS A 11 17.23 25.39 3.73
N SER A 12 17.68 25.26 4.98
CA SER A 12 18.94 25.82 5.50
C SER A 12 20.11 24.84 5.51
N LYS A 13 19.88 23.54 5.23
CA LYS A 13 20.90 22.48 5.32
C LYS A 13 21.81 22.38 4.08
N GLY A 14 21.90 23.44 3.27
CA GLY A 14 22.77 23.52 2.09
C GLY A 14 22.13 23.03 0.79
N ILE A 15 22.64 23.52 -0.35
CA ILE A 15 21.96 23.33 -1.64
C ILE A 15 22.00 21.89 -2.13
N LYS A 16 23.08 21.14 -1.87
CA LYS A 16 23.18 19.71 -2.17
C LYS A 16 21.99 18.94 -1.60
N ASN A 17 21.73 19.13 -0.30
CA ASN A 17 20.67 18.45 0.43
C ASN A 17 19.29 18.78 -0.14
N VAL A 18 19.06 20.06 -0.46
CA VAL A 18 17.81 20.52 -1.10
C VAL A 18 17.64 19.92 -2.50
N CYS A 19 18.72 19.84 -3.30
CA CYS A 19 18.67 19.22 -4.63
C CYS A 19 18.35 17.72 -4.53
N LEU A 20 19.05 16.97 -3.69
CA LEU A 20 18.82 15.53 -3.51
C LEU A 20 17.39 15.25 -3.03
N ALA A 21 16.90 16.04 -2.06
CA ALA A 21 15.52 15.91 -1.59
C ALA A 21 14.48 16.30 -2.66
N ALA A 22 14.74 17.31 -3.49
CA ALA A 22 13.86 17.65 -4.60
C ALA A 22 13.80 16.53 -5.64
N MET A 23 14.92 15.87 -5.93
CA MET A 23 14.96 14.67 -6.78
C MET A 23 14.18 13.51 -6.17
N TYR A 24 14.31 13.29 -4.86
CA TYR A 24 13.57 12.26 -4.14
C TYR A 24 12.07 12.53 -4.20
N PHE A 25 11.66 13.78 -4.01
CA PHE A 25 10.27 14.19 -4.09
C PHE A 25 9.67 13.92 -5.48
N ASP A 26 10.40 14.28 -6.54
CA ASP A 26 9.95 14.07 -7.92
C ASP A 26 9.77 12.58 -8.25
N ARG A 27 10.77 11.77 -7.89
CA ARG A 27 10.70 10.31 -8.03
C ARG A 27 9.55 9.70 -7.24
N ARG A 28 9.36 10.13 -5.99
CA ARG A 28 8.42 9.48 -5.07
C ARG A 28 6.97 9.93 -5.22
N TYR A 29 6.74 11.19 -5.60
CA TYR A 29 5.41 11.81 -5.60
C TYR A 29 4.98 12.33 -6.98
N GLN A 30 5.88 12.37 -7.97
CA GLN A 30 5.57 12.82 -9.34
C GLN A 30 5.93 11.77 -10.41
N ALA A 31 6.30 10.56 -10.00
CA ALA A 31 6.68 9.42 -10.85
C ALA A 31 7.83 9.72 -11.83
N GLY A 32 8.72 10.66 -11.52
CA GLY A 32 9.88 10.95 -12.36
C GLY A 32 11.09 10.07 -12.02
N GLU A 33 11.44 9.13 -12.89
CA GLU A 33 12.60 8.24 -12.66
C GLU A 33 13.95 8.97 -12.77
N SER A 34 14.01 10.01 -13.60
CA SER A 34 15.20 10.84 -13.82
C SER A 34 14.82 12.25 -14.29
N LEU A 35 15.72 13.21 -14.09
CA LEU A 35 15.49 14.62 -14.41
C LEU A 35 16.67 15.22 -15.17
N THR A 36 16.37 16.17 -16.04
CA THR A 36 17.38 17.15 -16.49
C THR A 36 17.64 18.21 -15.41
N VAL A 37 18.74 18.94 -15.56
CA VAL A 37 19.04 20.11 -14.71
C VAL A 37 17.94 21.17 -14.80
N GLU A 38 17.32 21.32 -15.97
CA GLU A 38 16.17 22.20 -16.19
C GLU A 38 14.94 21.73 -15.41
N GLY A 39 14.66 20.42 -15.42
CA GLY A 39 13.61 19.81 -14.61
C GLY A 39 13.82 20.06 -13.12
N LEU A 40 15.03 19.79 -12.61
CA LEU A 40 15.38 20.08 -11.22
C LEU A 40 15.24 21.58 -10.91
N ARG A 41 15.66 22.47 -11.81
CA ARG A 41 15.50 23.92 -11.62
C ARG A 41 14.03 24.33 -11.53
N ALA A 42 13.16 23.71 -12.33
CA ALA A 42 11.72 23.96 -12.28
C ALA A 42 11.13 23.51 -10.93
N LEU A 43 11.51 22.33 -10.43
CA LEU A 43 11.15 21.84 -9.10
C LEU A 43 11.55 22.84 -7.99
N LEU A 44 12.81 23.28 -8.00
CA LEU A 44 13.32 24.23 -6.99
C LEU A 44 12.60 25.59 -7.05
N LYS A 45 12.23 26.06 -8.24
CA LYS A 45 11.40 27.27 -8.40
C LYS A 45 10.00 27.08 -7.80
N ARG A 46 9.34 25.94 -8.07
CA ARG A 46 8.04 25.59 -7.46
C ARG A 46 8.12 25.52 -5.94
N ALA A 47 9.23 25.03 -5.41
CA ALA A 47 9.51 24.99 -3.98
C ALA A 47 9.91 26.34 -3.37
N LYS A 48 9.94 27.42 -4.15
CA LYS A 48 10.34 28.78 -3.71
C LYS A 48 11.77 28.82 -3.13
N VAL A 49 12.68 28.01 -3.66
CA VAL A 49 14.08 28.02 -3.24
C VAL A 49 14.74 29.33 -3.72
N PRO A 50 15.37 30.11 -2.82
CA PRO A 50 15.99 31.39 -3.19
C PRO A 50 17.05 31.22 -4.28
N ARG A 51 17.04 32.16 -5.24
CA ARG A 51 18.04 32.22 -6.33
C ARG A 51 18.14 30.93 -7.16
N ALA A 52 17.10 30.09 -7.20
CA ALA A 52 17.10 28.81 -7.93
C ALA A 52 17.54 28.93 -9.41
N ALA A 53 17.28 30.07 -10.06
CA ALA A 53 17.69 30.34 -11.43
C ALA A 53 19.22 30.50 -11.61
N GLN A 54 19.92 30.95 -10.57
CA GLN A 54 21.36 31.27 -10.59
C GLN A 54 22.23 30.09 -10.13
N LEU A 55 21.63 29.02 -9.62
CA LEU A 55 22.36 27.88 -9.09
C LEU A 55 23.01 27.06 -10.20
N ASN A 56 24.28 26.70 -9.99
CA ASN A 56 24.99 25.73 -10.81
C ASN A 56 24.61 24.30 -10.38
N LEU A 57 23.41 23.89 -10.78
CA LEU A 57 22.85 22.58 -10.43
C LEU A 57 23.64 21.42 -11.04
N ALA A 58 24.17 21.60 -12.25
CA ALA A 58 25.01 20.58 -12.90
C ALA A 58 26.25 20.28 -12.03
N ALA A 59 27.00 21.31 -11.61
CA ALA A 59 28.14 21.13 -10.73
C ALA A 59 27.74 20.56 -9.36
N THR A 60 26.60 21.00 -8.81
CA THR A 60 26.09 20.49 -7.54
C THR A 60 25.82 18.98 -7.62
N LEU A 61 25.19 18.51 -8.69
CA LEU A 61 24.90 17.09 -8.91
C LEU A 61 26.18 16.29 -9.16
N SER A 62 27.09 16.79 -10.01
CA SER A 62 28.40 16.14 -10.22
C SER A 62 29.21 15.95 -8.93
N GLN A 63 29.14 16.93 -8.01
CA GLN A 63 29.80 16.87 -6.70
C GLN A 63 29.01 16.09 -5.65
N SER A 64 27.80 15.62 -6.00
CA SER A 64 26.94 14.87 -5.09
C SER A 64 27.13 13.36 -5.18
N ALA A 65 28.09 12.86 -5.95
CA ALA A 65 28.49 11.46 -5.87
C ALA A 65 28.80 11.06 -4.40
N PRO A 66 28.43 9.85 -3.95
CA PRO A 66 27.81 8.76 -4.70
C PRO A 66 26.27 8.81 -4.78
N TYR A 67 25.63 9.91 -4.40
CA TYR A 67 24.17 10.00 -4.18
C TYR A 67 23.34 10.15 -5.46
N VAL A 68 23.97 10.53 -6.57
CA VAL A 68 23.32 10.68 -7.88
C VAL A 68 24.19 10.08 -8.96
N ASP A 69 23.56 9.67 -10.05
CA ASP A 69 24.24 9.19 -11.26
C ASP A 69 23.56 9.70 -12.53
N THR A 70 24.28 9.69 -13.64
CA THR A 70 23.74 10.00 -14.97
C THR A 70 23.27 8.73 -15.65
N VAL A 71 21.97 8.60 -15.86
CA VAL A 71 21.34 7.38 -16.43
C VAL A 71 21.16 7.45 -17.94
N GLY A 72 21.43 8.61 -18.55
CA GLY A 72 21.30 8.80 -19.99
C GLY A 72 21.29 10.26 -20.39
N LYS A 73 20.76 10.53 -21.58
CA LYS A 73 20.58 11.89 -22.11
C LYS A 73 19.20 12.06 -22.73
N GLU A 74 18.63 13.23 -22.54
CA GLU A 74 17.48 13.75 -23.28
C GLU A 74 18.00 14.82 -24.25
N GLY A 75 18.18 14.45 -25.52
CA GLY A 75 18.91 15.25 -26.49
C GLY A 75 20.36 15.49 -26.01
N ASN A 76 20.73 16.76 -25.82
CA ASN A 76 22.08 17.14 -25.34
C ASN A 76 22.15 17.32 -23.81
N ARG A 77 21.07 17.03 -23.07
CA ARG A 77 21.01 17.22 -21.61
C ARG A 77 21.17 15.88 -20.90
N PHE A 78 21.99 15.85 -19.86
CA PHE A 78 22.11 14.65 -19.01
C PHE A 78 20.84 14.44 -18.18
N LEU A 79 20.40 13.19 -18.11
CA LEU A 79 19.37 12.72 -17.18
C LEU A 79 20.05 12.22 -15.92
N TRP A 80 19.70 12.85 -14.80
CA TRP A 80 20.20 12.54 -13.47
C TRP A 80 19.16 11.75 -12.70
N SER A 81 19.60 10.69 -12.03
CA SER A 81 18.76 9.93 -11.11
C SER A 81 19.43 9.80 -9.73
N LEU A 82 18.61 9.64 -8.70
CA LEU A 82 19.10 9.28 -7.37
C LEU A 82 19.55 7.82 -7.38
N THR A 83 20.73 7.58 -6.82
CA THR A 83 21.18 6.22 -6.50
C THR A 83 20.49 5.72 -5.22
N ASN A 84 20.60 4.42 -4.93
CA ASN A 84 20.09 3.84 -3.69
C ASN A 84 20.71 4.48 -2.44
N SER A 85 21.99 4.87 -2.51
CA SER A 85 22.67 5.58 -1.43
C SER A 85 22.17 7.01 -1.28
N GLY A 86 21.83 7.69 -2.38
CA GLY A 86 21.22 9.02 -2.35
C GLY A 86 19.81 9.02 -1.78
N GLU A 87 19.04 8.01 -2.13
CA GLU A 87 17.71 7.78 -1.55
C GLU A 87 17.81 7.58 -0.03
N SER A 88 18.68 6.67 0.42
CA SER A 88 18.93 6.42 1.84
C SER A 88 19.34 7.69 2.59
N PHE A 89 20.25 8.48 1.97
CA PHE A 89 20.72 9.75 2.53
C PHE A 89 19.59 10.77 2.71
N VAL A 90 18.71 10.96 1.71
CA VAL A 90 17.59 11.91 1.82
C VAL A 90 16.61 11.47 2.90
N ARG A 91 16.36 10.17 3.01
CA ARG A 91 15.43 9.61 4.00
C ARG A 91 15.95 9.83 5.42
N GLU A 92 17.24 9.59 5.65
CA GLU A 92 17.88 9.92 6.92
C GLU A 92 17.82 11.43 7.21
N LEU A 93 18.15 12.25 6.21
CA LEU A 93 18.17 13.71 6.32
C LEU A 93 16.83 14.33 6.74
N LEU A 94 15.73 13.73 6.28
CA LEU A 94 14.34 14.16 6.51
C LEU A 94 13.62 13.30 7.56
N GLU A 95 14.31 12.36 8.20
CA GLU A 95 13.74 11.42 9.18
C GLU A 95 12.53 10.65 8.62
N LEU A 96 12.58 10.31 7.33
CA LEU A 96 11.54 9.53 6.67
C LEU A 96 11.58 8.07 7.16
N PRO A 97 10.42 7.40 7.35
CA PRO A 97 10.37 5.99 7.75
C PRO A 97 11.17 5.12 6.78
N ALA A 98 11.80 4.01 7.20
CA ALA A 98 12.63 3.14 6.33
C ALA A 98 11.92 2.69 5.02
N SER A 99 12.66 2.46 3.94
CA SER A 99 12.13 2.07 2.63
C SER A 99 11.93 0.57 2.64
N ASP A 100 10.72 0.13 2.89
CA ASP A 100 10.36 -1.21 2.47
C ASP A 100 9.88 -1.09 1.03
N ILE A 101 10.77 -1.38 0.08
CA ILE A 101 10.42 -1.57 -1.35
C ILE A 101 9.19 -2.49 -1.48
N GLU A 102 9.05 -3.43 -0.56
CA GLU A 102 7.90 -4.31 -0.38
C GLU A 102 6.60 -3.52 -0.17
N ILE A 103 6.58 -2.53 0.73
CA ILE A 103 5.42 -1.65 0.97
C ILE A 103 5.06 -0.89 -0.32
N GLU A 104 6.05 -0.45 -1.11
CA GLU A 104 5.78 0.30 -2.34
C GLU A 104 5.22 -0.59 -3.47
N ASN A 105 5.75 -1.80 -3.61
CA ASN A 105 5.22 -2.80 -4.54
C ASN A 105 3.80 -3.25 -4.13
N ASP A 106 3.57 -3.47 -2.85
CA ASP A 106 2.27 -3.88 -2.32
C ASP A 106 1.22 -2.77 -2.51
N VAL A 107 1.57 -1.50 -2.25
CA VAL A 107 0.69 -0.36 -2.51
C VAL A 107 0.29 -0.31 -3.99
N SER A 108 1.25 -0.40 -4.89
CA SER A 108 0.98 -0.36 -6.34
C SER A 108 0.12 -1.54 -6.79
N SER A 109 0.37 -2.73 -6.24
CA SER A 109 -0.39 -3.94 -6.55
C SER A 109 -1.83 -3.86 -6.04
N LEU A 110 -2.02 -3.36 -4.83
CA LEU A 110 -3.35 -3.11 -4.26
C LEU A 110 -4.11 -2.05 -5.04
N GLU A 111 -3.49 -0.93 -5.41
CA GLU A 111 -4.14 0.12 -6.21
C GLU A 111 -4.59 -0.40 -7.58
N ALA A 112 -3.76 -1.21 -8.24
CA ALA A 112 -4.13 -1.87 -9.49
C ALA A 112 -5.32 -2.81 -9.32
N LEU A 113 -5.34 -3.63 -8.25
CA LEU A 113 -6.48 -4.47 -7.93
C LEU A 113 -7.75 -3.65 -7.67
N ILE A 114 -7.67 -2.62 -6.82
CA ILE A 114 -8.82 -1.79 -6.47
C ILE A 114 -9.46 -1.21 -7.73
N SER A 115 -8.67 -0.88 -8.75
CA SER A 115 -9.18 -0.36 -10.03
C SER A 115 -10.04 -1.35 -10.82
N SER A 116 -9.93 -2.66 -10.57
CA SER A 116 -10.74 -3.69 -11.22
C SER A 116 -11.99 -4.10 -10.44
N ILE A 117 -12.13 -3.65 -9.19
CA ILE A 117 -13.26 -4.00 -8.32
C ILE A 117 -14.42 -3.01 -8.52
N CYS A 118 -15.61 -3.54 -8.83
CA CYS A 118 -16.82 -2.73 -9.02
C CYS A 118 -17.55 -2.39 -7.72
N ASP A 119 -17.39 -3.19 -6.66
CA ASP A 119 -18.05 -2.99 -5.37
C ASP A 119 -17.38 -1.82 -4.62
N LYS A 120 -18.14 -0.72 -4.44
CA LYS A 120 -17.65 0.49 -3.79
C LYS A 120 -17.31 0.30 -2.32
N ASP A 121 -18.09 -0.50 -1.59
CA ASP A 121 -17.84 -0.73 -0.17
C ASP A 121 -16.54 -1.51 0.02
N VAL A 122 -16.29 -2.51 -0.83
CA VAL A 122 -15.01 -3.24 -0.86
C VAL A 122 -13.86 -2.30 -1.19
N CYS A 123 -14.01 -1.48 -2.24
CA CYS A 123 -13.00 -0.50 -2.63
C CYS A 123 -12.69 0.50 -1.52
N ASP A 124 -13.68 0.98 -0.77
CA ASP A 124 -13.47 1.93 0.31
C ASP A 124 -12.56 1.34 1.42
N TYR A 125 -12.82 0.11 1.86
CA TYR A 125 -11.95 -0.58 2.82
C TYR A 125 -10.55 -0.81 2.28
N LEU A 126 -10.40 -1.24 1.03
CA LEU A 126 -9.09 -1.48 0.44
C LEU A 126 -8.29 -0.18 0.24
N ASN A 127 -8.96 0.93 -0.10
CA ASN A 127 -8.33 2.25 -0.14
C ASN A 127 -7.84 2.72 1.24
N GLU A 128 -8.58 2.42 2.31
CA GLU A 128 -8.11 2.67 3.69
C GLU A 128 -6.91 1.80 4.05
N ALA A 129 -6.87 0.54 3.59
CA ALA A 129 -5.71 -0.31 3.76
C ALA A 129 -4.47 0.25 3.06
N VAL A 130 -4.59 0.74 1.82
CA VAL A 130 -3.50 1.40 1.08
C VAL A 130 -2.97 2.61 1.86
N LYS A 131 -3.85 3.48 2.35
CA LYS A 131 -3.45 4.64 3.16
C LYS A 131 -2.69 4.20 4.42
N CYS A 132 -3.13 3.13 5.09
CA CYS A 132 -2.44 2.59 6.26
C CYS A 132 -1.05 2.05 5.90
N LEU A 133 -0.94 1.32 4.79
CA LEU A 133 0.31 0.75 4.32
C LEU A 133 1.34 1.84 3.97
N GLN A 134 0.90 2.91 3.29
CA GLN A 134 1.72 4.07 2.93
C GLN A 134 2.36 4.79 4.13
N VAL A 135 1.73 4.71 5.31
CA VAL A 135 2.26 5.30 6.56
C VAL A 135 2.84 4.27 7.52
N ASN A 136 3.08 3.04 7.06
CA ASN A 136 3.60 1.91 7.84
C ASN A 136 2.71 1.52 9.04
N ALA A 137 1.39 1.78 8.96
CA ALA A 137 0.39 1.32 9.92
C ALA A 137 -0.01 -0.14 9.61
N LEU A 138 0.95 -1.05 9.69
CA LEU A 138 0.86 -2.43 9.21
C LEU A 138 -0.32 -3.23 9.80
N ARG A 139 -0.56 -3.12 11.11
CA ARG A 139 -1.70 -3.80 11.76
C ARG A 139 -3.04 -3.29 11.24
N ALA A 140 -3.15 -1.98 10.99
CA ALA A 140 -4.36 -1.37 10.47
C ALA A 140 -4.60 -1.77 9.01
N CYS A 141 -3.53 -1.83 8.20
CA CYS A 141 -3.60 -2.36 6.84
C CYS A 141 -4.21 -3.77 6.81
N VAL A 142 -3.71 -4.70 7.63
CA VAL A 142 -4.26 -6.07 7.73
C VAL A 142 -5.76 -6.07 8.09
N VAL A 143 -6.16 -5.21 9.05
CA VAL A 143 -7.57 -5.10 9.46
C VAL A 143 -8.45 -4.62 8.32
N PHE A 144 -8.03 -3.58 7.59
CA PHE A 144 -8.83 -3.03 6.49
C PHE A 144 -8.90 -3.92 5.26
N VAL A 145 -7.79 -4.59 4.88
CA VAL A 145 -7.81 -5.61 3.83
C VAL A 145 -8.81 -6.70 4.18
N TRP A 146 -8.77 -7.22 5.41
CA TRP A 146 -9.72 -8.24 5.86
C TRP A 146 -11.17 -7.75 5.91
N SER A 147 -11.42 -6.50 6.26
CA SER A 147 -12.78 -5.91 6.21
C SER A 147 -13.35 -5.96 4.79
N GLY A 148 -12.56 -5.60 3.78
CA GLY A 148 -12.93 -5.74 2.36
C GLY A 148 -13.13 -7.20 1.96
N SER A 149 -12.21 -8.09 2.39
CA SER A 149 -12.30 -9.53 2.14
C SER A 149 -13.59 -10.15 2.69
N VAL A 150 -13.96 -9.86 3.95
CA VAL A 150 -15.17 -10.42 4.56
C VAL A 150 -16.43 -9.85 3.93
N LYS A 151 -16.45 -8.58 3.51
CA LYS A 151 -17.57 -8.02 2.74
C LYS A 151 -17.78 -8.83 1.45
N LYS A 152 -16.70 -9.01 0.67
CA LYS A 152 -16.71 -9.82 -0.56
C LYS A 152 -17.20 -11.25 -0.31
N ILE A 153 -16.66 -11.94 0.71
CA ILE A 153 -17.09 -13.30 1.07
C ILE A 153 -18.59 -13.34 1.43
N ARG A 154 -19.10 -12.37 2.19
CA ARG A 154 -20.52 -12.32 2.54
C ARG A 154 -21.41 -12.14 1.31
N ASP A 155 -21.01 -11.25 0.40
CA ASP A 155 -21.75 -11.03 -0.84
C ASP A 155 -21.78 -12.29 -1.70
N ASP A 156 -20.62 -12.93 -1.89
CA ASP A 156 -20.52 -14.16 -2.69
C ASP A 156 -21.30 -15.32 -2.08
N VAL A 157 -21.25 -15.48 -0.74
CA VAL A 157 -22.09 -16.45 -0.02
C VAL A 157 -23.58 -16.13 -0.21
N PHE A 158 -23.98 -14.86 -0.13
CA PHE A 158 -25.38 -14.47 -0.29
C PHE A 158 -25.89 -14.72 -1.71
N LEU A 159 -25.05 -14.55 -2.73
CA LEU A 159 -25.36 -14.85 -4.13
C LEU A 159 -25.66 -16.35 -4.36
N CYS A 160 -25.16 -17.26 -3.52
CA CYS A 160 -25.53 -18.67 -3.57
C CYS A 160 -27.00 -18.94 -3.17
N GLY A 161 -27.69 -17.96 -2.60
CA GLY A 161 -29.11 -18.02 -2.25
C GLY A 161 -29.40 -18.65 -0.88
N VAL A 162 -30.35 -18.06 -0.16
CA VAL A 162 -30.70 -18.45 1.23
C VAL A 162 -31.14 -19.91 1.39
N SER A 163 -31.68 -20.52 0.32
CA SER A 163 -32.07 -21.94 0.31
C SER A 163 -30.87 -22.89 0.40
N ASN A 164 -29.70 -22.46 -0.08
CA ASN A 164 -28.45 -23.22 -0.01
C ASN A 164 -27.64 -22.84 1.24
N ILE A 165 -27.63 -21.56 1.61
CA ILE A 165 -26.89 -21.04 2.77
C ILE A 165 -27.38 -21.66 4.07
N ASN A 166 -28.69 -21.69 4.32
CA ASN A 166 -29.23 -22.13 5.62
C ASN A 166 -28.93 -23.61 5.93
N PRO A 167 -29.10 -24.57 4.99
CA PRO A 167 -28.67 -25.94 5.19
C PRO A 167 -27.15 -26.07 5.44
N ALA A 168 -26.32 -25.34 4.71
CA ALA A 168 -24.87 -25.34 4.90
C ALA A 168 -24.49 -24.80 6.29
N LEU A 169 -25.09 -23.68 6.69
CA LEU A 169 -24.89 -23.06 8.00
C LEU A 169 -25.26 -23.99 9.15
N ALA A 170 -26.39 -24.70 9.04
CA ALA A 170 -26.86 -25.63 10.06
C ALA A 170 -25.87 -26.79 10.34
N LYS A 171 -25.01 -27.15 9.37
CA LYS A 171 -23.95 -28.16 9.56
C LYS A 171 -22.85 -27.71 10.52
N PHE A 172 -22.58 -26.40 10.57
CA PHE A 172 -21.45 -25.84 11.32
C PHE A 172 -21.89 -25.02 12.55
N ASP A 173 -23.10 -24.47 12.55
CA ASP A 173 -23.72 -23.82 13.69
C ASP A 173 -25.23 -24.10 13.70
N SER A 174 -25.62 -25.18 14.35
CA SER A 174 -27.02 -25.61 14.48
C SER A 174 -27.90 -24.64 15.29
N ARG A 175 -27.29 -23.67 16.00
CA ARG A 175 -28.00 -22.64 16.77
C ARG A 175 -28.06 -21.30 16.05
N ALA A 176 -27.45 -21.18 14.87
CA ALA A 176 -27.49 -19.96 14.10
C ALA A 176 -28.92 -19.62 13.68
N LYS A 177 -29.25 -18.33 13.71
CA LYS A 177 -30.53 -17.86 13.18
C LYS A 177 -30.51 -18.01 11.65
N PRO A 178 -31.63 -18.44 11.03
CA PRO A 178 -31.70 -18.51 9.57
C PRO A 178 -31.43 -17.15 8.92
N VAL A 179 -30.60 -17.16 7.89
CA VAL A 179 -30.28 -16.03 7.03
C VAL A 179 -31.48 -15.76 6.13
N LYS A 180 -31.97 -14.51 6.13
CA LYS A 180 -33.07 -14.05 5.28
C LYS A 180 -32.64 -12.92 4.35
N LYS A 181 -31.71 -12.08 4.81
CA LYS A 181 -31.11 -10.97 4.07
C LYS A 181 -29.60 -10.94 4.29
N LEU A 182 -28.89 -10.19 3.43
CA LEU A 182 -27.43 -10.08 3.46
C LEU A 182 -26.89 -9.70 4.84
N ASP A 183 -27.51 -8.72 5.51
CA ASP A 183 -27.09 -8.24 6.83
C ASP A 183 -27.09 -9.33 7.91
N ASP A 184 -27.90 -10.38 7.76
CA ASP A 184 -27.97 -11.46 8.74
C ASP A 184 -26.64 -12.25 8.78
N LEU A 185 -25.86 -12.24 7.69
CA LEU A 185 -24.52 -12.85 7.63
C LEU A 185 -23.50 -12.14 8.54
N VAL A 186 -23.77 -10.91 9.00
CA VAL A 186 -22.90 -10.21 9.98
C VAL A 186 -22.94 -10.90 11.35
N LEU A 187 -24.03 -11.60 11.67
CA LEU A 187 -24.19 -12.31 12.94
C LEU A 187 -23.44 -13.65 12.97
N ILE A 188 -22.97 -14.12 11.82
CA ILE A 188 -22.23 -15.37 11.68
C ILE A 188 -20.76 -15.10 11.97
N LYS A 189 -20.14 -15.94 12.80
CA LYS A 189 -18.69 -15.89 13.06
C LYS A 189 -17.92 -16.08 11.76
N GLU A 190 -16.88 -15.29 11.54
CA GLU A 190 -16.08 -15.33 10.31
C GLU A 190 -15.49 -16.73 10.06
N SER A 191 -15.07 -17.46 11.10
CA SER A 191 -14.60 -18.85 10.97
C SER A 191 -15.70 -19.79 10.44
N THR A 192 -16.94 -19.60 10.89
CA THR A 192 -18.11 -20.37 10.41
C THR A 192 -18.47 -19.94 8.99
N LEU A 193 -18.39 -18.66 8.68
CA LEU A 193 -18.63 -18.13 7.34
C LEU A 193 -17.68 -18.76 6.30
N LEU A 194 -16.40 -18.93 6.63
CA LEU A 194 -15.43 -19.62 5.75
C LEU A 194 -15.78 -21.10 5.52
N LEU A 195 -16.25 -21.80 6.55
CA LEU A 195 -16.72 -23.19 6.41
C LEU A 195 -17.96 -23.28 5.51
N VAL A 196 -18.91 -22.36 5.68
CA VAL A 196 -20.11 -22.26 4.84
C VAL A 196 -19.73 -21.95 3.40
N ALA A 197 -18.82 -21.00 3.17
CA ALA A 197 -18.35 -20.66 1.83
C ALA A 197 -17.70 -21.86 1.11
N GLN A 198 -16.91 -22.67 1.83
CA GLN A 198 -16.34 -23.92 1.28
C GLN A 198 -17.44 -24.94 0.95
N GLU A 199 -18.43 -25.11 1.83
CA GLU A 199 -19.55 -26.03 1.60
C GLU A 199 -20.41 -25.62 0.39
N LEU A 200 -20.50 -24.32 0.11
CA LEU A 200 -21.17 -23.76 -1.06
C LEU A 200 -20.30 -23.82 -2.33
N GLY A 201 -19.07 -24.32 -2.25
CA GLY A 201 -18.16 -24.48 -3.38
C GLY A 201 -17.45 -23.19 -3.81
N LEU A 202 -17.48 -22.12 -3.00
CA LEU A 202 -16.76 -20.88 -3.29
C LEU A 202 -15.25 -21.03 -3.13
N PHE A 203 -14.82 -21.92 -2.22
CA PHE A 203 -13.43 -22.21 -1.94
C PHE A 203 -13.19 -23.71 -1.87
N ASP A 204 -12.02 -24.15 -2.32
CA ASP A 204 -11.52 -25.47 -1.96
C ASP A 204 -10.96 -25.49 -0.51
N LYS A 205 -10.55 -26.68 -0.07
CA LYS A 205 -10.01 -26.88 1.28
C LYS A 205 -8.74 -26.08 1.55
N ASN A 206 -7.87 -25.91 0.54
CA ASN A 206 -6.59 -25.22 0.66
C ASN A 206 -6.81 -23.72 0.72
N GLN A 207 -7.63 -23.17 -0.19
CA GLN A 207 -8.03 -21.77 -0.19
C GLN A 207 -8.69 -21.38 1.14
N ARG A 208 -9.65 -22.17 1.64
CA ARG A 208 -10.26 -21.94 2.96
C ARG A 208 -9.21 -21.93 4.08
N SER A 209 -8.24 -22.86 4.04
CA SER A 209 -7.18 -22.92 5.06
C SER A 209 -6.32 -21.66 5.07
N VAL A 210 -5.96 -21.14 3.90
CA VAL A 210 -5.20 -19.88 3.76
C VAL A 210 -6.03 -18.69 4.27
N LEU A 211 -7.31 -18.62 3.93
CA LEU A 211 -8.21 -17.58 4.46
C LEU A 211 -8.39 -17.66 5.99
N GLU A 212 -8.35 -18.86 6.57
CA GLU A 212 -8.36 -19.05 8.02
C GLU A 212 -7.07 -18.53 8.69
N ASP A 213 -5.91 -18.73 8.06
CA ASP A 213 -4.65 -18.12 8.49
C ASP A 213 -4.68 -16.59 8.39
N CYS A 214 -5.32 -16.06 7.33
CA CYS A 214 -5.58 -14.63 7.19
C CYS A 214 -6.45 -14.09 8.33
N LEU A 215 -7.57 -14.75 8.63
CA LEU A 215 -8.44 -14.42 9.77
C LEU A 215 -7.65 -14.40 11.09
N ASN A 216 -6.82 -15.41 11.31
CA ASN A 216 -5.99 -15.52 12.50
C ASN A 216 -4.98 -14.37 12.60
N LEU A 217 -4.37 -13.96 11.48
CA LEU A 217 -3.46 -12.80 11.45
C LEU A 217 -4.21 -11.49 11.74
N ARG A 218 -5.39 -11.30 11.14
CA ARG A 218 -6.25 -10.15 11.43
C ARG A 218 -6.61 -10.09 12.91
N ASN A 219 -6.96 -11.21 13.54
CA ASN A 219 -7.27 -11.24 14.97
C ASN A 219 -6.06 -10.84 15.83
N LYS A 220 -4.86 -11.32 15.49
CA LYS A 220 -3.61 -10.87 16.15
C LYS A 220 -3.36 -9.37 15.98
N CYS A 221 -3.72 -8.81 14.82
CA CYS A 221 -3.58 -7.38 14.54
C CYS A 221 -4.66 -6.51 15.19
N GLY A 222 -5.88 -7.03 15.37
CA GLY A 222 -7.03 -6.30 15.94
C GLY A 222 -7.08 -6.26 17.47
N HIS A 223 -6.45 -7.21 18.16
CA HIS A 223 -6.45 -7.25 19.63
C HIS A 223 -5.19 -6.60 20.23
N PRO A 224 -5.29 -5.89 21.38
CA PRO A 224 -4.12 -5.41 22.10
C PRO A 224 -3.25 -6.59 22.54
N GLY A 225 -1.95 -6.53 22.23
CA GLY A 225 -1.02 -7.62 22.52
C GLY A 225 0.43 -7.26 22.20
N LYS A 226 1.35 -8.18 22.46
CA LYS A 226 2.79 -8.02 22.20
C LYS A 226 3.20 -8.36 20.77
N TYR A 227 2.27 -8.84 19.94
CA TYR A 227 2.55 -9.23 18.57
C TYR A 227 2.98 -8.01 17.74
N LYS A 228 4.13 -8.12 17.07
CA LYS A 228 4.64 -7.13 16.13
C LYS A 228 4.71 -7.77 14.75
N ILE A 229 3.97 -7.20 13.81
CA ILE A 229 3.97 -7.63 12.41
C ILE A 229 5.04 -6.85 11.64
N GLY A 230 5.69 -7.53 10.69
CA GLY A 230 6.63 -6.91 9.76
C GLY A 230 6.04 -6.79 8.35
N PRO A 231 6.62 -5.93 7.48
CA PRO A 231 6.15 -5.66 6.12
C PRO A 231 5.94 -6.92 5.28
N LYS A 232 6.95 -7.79 5.16
CA LYS A 232 6.86 -9.10 4.49
C LYS A 232 5.63 -9.92 4.84
N LYS A 233 5.22 -9.89 6.12
CA LYS A 233 4.07 -10.66 6.57
C LYS A 233 2.76 -10.01 6.16
N VAL A 234 2.73 -8.68 6.03
CA VAL A 234 1.62 -7.94 5.43
C VAL A 234 1.55 -8.21 3.93
N SER A 235 2.67 -8.20 3.21
CA SER A 235 2.74 -8.50 1.77
C SER A 235 2.15 -9.88 1.47
N SER A 236 2.64 -10.93 2.16
CA SER A 236 2.10 -12.29 2.03
C SER A 236 0.62 -12.37 2.37
N PHE A 237 0.17 -11.62 3.39
CA PHE A 237 -1.26 -11.59 3.74
C PHE A 237 -2.12 -10.93 2.66
N ILE A 238 -1.63 -9.84 2.06
CA ILE A 238 -2.30 -9.17 0.95
C ILE A 238 -2.40 -10.14 -0.23
N GLU A 239 -1.29 -10.76 -0.63
CA GLU A 239 -1.24 -11.72 -1.74
C GLU A 239 -2.21 -12.88 -1.53
N ASP A 240 -2.19 -13.50 -0.34
CA ASP A 240 -3.08 -14.61 0.02
C ASP A 240 -4.56 -14.21 -0.04
N ALA A 241 -4.94 -13.13 0.65
CA ALA A 241 -6.34 -12.71 0.76
C ALA A 241 -6.88 -12.19 -0.58
N VAL A 242 -6.09 -11.39 -1.30
CA VAL A 242 -6.49 -10.81 -2.58
C VAL A 242 -6.52 -11.88 -3.67
N GLY A 243 -5.46 -12.68 -3.77
CA GLY A 243 -5.33 -13.68 -4.82
C GLY A 243 -6.44 -14.74 -4.78
N ILE A 244 -6.91 -15.10 -3.58
CA ILE A 244 -8.02 -16.04 -3.44
C ILE A 244 -9.39 -15.40 -3.76
N LEU A 245 -9.60 -14.13 -3.39
CA LEU A 245 -10.94 -13.51 -3.44
C LEU A 245 -11.23 -12.72 -4.71
N PHE A 246 -10.18 -12.28 -5.41
CA PHE A 246 -10.29 -11.41 -6.59
C PHE A 246 -9.44 -11.88 -7.77
N GLY A 247 -8.70 -12.98 -7.62
CA GLY A 247 -7.90 -13.61 -8.68
C GLY A 247 -8.68 -14.50 -9.63
#